data_AF-A0A853AKN1-F1
#
_entry.id   AF-A0A853AKN1-F1
#
_cell.length_a   1.000
_cell.length_b   1.000
_cell.length_c   1.000
_cell.angle_alpha   90.00
_cell.angle_beta   90.00
_cell.angle_gamma   90.00
#
_symmetry.space_group_name_H-M   'P 1'
#
loop_
_entity.id
_entity.type
_entity.pdbx_description
1 polymer ?
#
loop_
_entity_poly.entity_id
_entity_poly.type
_entity_poly.pdbx_seq_one_letter_code
_entity_poly.pdbx_strand_id
1 'polypeptide(L)'
;MNTESVLGWLQAMGVPEELVSIGAEADDAWCLVRDERDGTPAWEVFWREQGNRYDWARFSNEQVACFYLFGRLTWTQALRGVVGPVDVAATPPGGTPAQRP
;
A
#
# COMPACT_ATOMS: atom_id res chain seq x y z
N MET A 1 7.48 3.96 3.28
CA MET A 1 6.43 3.81 2.24
C MET A 1 5.66 5.12 2.16
N ASN A 2 5.29 5.55 0.96
CA ASN A 2 4.52 6.77 0.66
C ASN A 2 3.59 6.51 -0.53
N THR A 3 2.78 7.49 -0.92
CA THR A 3 1.80 7.37 -2.02
C THR A 3 2.46 7.05 -3.37
N GLU A 4 3.68 7.52 -3.61
CA GLU A 4 4.44 7.25 -4.83
C GLU A 4 4.93 5.79 -4.94
N SER A 5 5.22 5.16 -3.81
CA SER A 5 5.81 3.81 -3.77
C SER A 5 4.79 2.71 -3.48
N VAL A 6 3.69 3.01 -2.78
CA VAL A 6 2.75 1.98 -2.27
C VAL A 6 2.12 1.14 -3.38
N LEU A 7 1.79 1.75 -4.54
CA LEU A 7 1.20 1.01 -5.67
C LEU A 7 2.16 -0.05 -6.21
N GLY A 8 3.44 0.30 -6.41
CA GLY A 8 4.45 -0.67 -6.86
C GLY A 8 4.67 -1.81 -5.87
N TRP A 9 4.63 -1.52 -4.56
CA TRP A 9 4.70 -2.57 -3.52
C TRP A 9 3.47 -3.48 -3.53
N LEU A 10 2.28 -2.92 -3.72
CA LEU A 10 1.03 -3.69 -3.81
C LEU A 10 1.04 -4.62 -5.04
N GLN A 11 1.48 -4.11 -6.19
CA GLN A 11 1.66 -4.90 -7.41
C GLN A 11 2.67 -6.04 -7.21
N ALA A 12 3.80 -5.75 -6.56
CA ALA A 12 4.81 -6.78 -6.24
C ALA A 12 4.26 -7.89 -5.31
N MET A 13 3.23 -7.60 -4.53
CA MET A 13 2.51 -8.55 -3.68
C MET A 13 1.34 -9.26 -4.39
N GLY A 14 1.15 -9.01 -5.69
CA GLY A 14 0.10 -9.63 -6.49
C GLY A 14 -1.28 -8.97 -6.37
N VAL A 15 -1.35 -7.74 -5.84
CA VAL A 15 -2.60 -6.96 -5.81
C VAL A 15 -2.83 -6.34 -7.20
N PRO A 16 -3.99 -6.57 -7.84
CA PRO A 16 -4.31 -5.96 -9.12
C PRO A 16 -4.37 -4.43 -9.02
N GLU A 17 -3.87 -3.73 -10.04
CA GLU A 17 -3.81 -2.27 -10.02
C GLU A 17 -5.20 -1.63 -10.06
N GLU A 18 -6.15 -2.27 -10.75
CA GLU A 18 -7.54 -1.84 -10.84
C GLU A 18 -8.28 -1.83 -9.50
N LEU A 19 -7.77 -2.58 -8.51
CA LEU A 19 -8.34 -2.62 -7.16
C LEU A 19 -7.91 -1.42 -6.30
N VAL A 20 -7.01 -0.57 -6.79
CA VAL A 20 -6.36 0.49 -6.00
C VAL A 20 -6.36 1.82 -6.75
N SER A 21 -6.84 2.87 -6.09
CA SER A 21 -6.79 4.24 -6.61
C SER A 21 -6.03 5.14 -5.64
N ILE A 22 -4.95 5.77 -6.10
CA ILE A 22 -4.12 6.67 -5.31
C ILE A 22 -4.31 8.11 -5.82
N GLY A 23 -4.66 9.04 -4.92
CA GLY A 23 -4.83 10.46 -5.22
C GLY A 23 -6.19 10.83 -5.83
N ALA A 24 -7.01 9.85 -6.21
CA ALA A 24 -8.36 10.07 -6.71
C ALA A 24 -9.33 9.00 -6.18
N GLU A 25 -10.62 9.33 -6.20
CA GLU A 25 -11.69 8.35 -5.95
C GLU A 25 -12.02 7.59 -7.23
N ALA A 26 -12.19 6.27 -7.11
CA ALA A 26 -12.72 5.39 -8.15
C ALA A 26 -13.72 4.42 -7.52
N ASP A 27 -14.82 4.11 -8.21
CA ASP A 27 -15.71 3.02 -7.78
C ASP A 27 -15.03 1.66 -7.94
N ASP A 28 -15.44 0.70 -7.12
CA ASP A 28 -14.95 -0.67 -7.08
C ASP A 28 -13.43 -0.76 -6.79
N ALA A 29 -12.92 0.19 -6.02
CA ALA A 29 -11.50 0.29 -5.67
C ALA A 29 -11.26 0.75 -4.23
N TRP A 30 -10.11 0.36 -3.67
CA TRP A 30 -9.54 0.96 -2.48
C TRP A 30 -8.89 2.29 -2.82
N CYS A 31 -9.44 3.36 -2.26
CA CYS A 31 -8.97 4.72 -2.48
C CYS A 31 -8.05 5.15 -1.34
N LEU A 32 -6.88 5.72 -1.67
CA LEU A 32 -6.04 6.51 -0.78
C LEU A 32 -5.98 7.93 -1.32
N VAL A 33 -6.68 8.86 -0.67
CA VAL A 33 -6.77 10.26 -1.10
C VAL A 33 -6.19 11.20 -0.05
N ARG A 34 -5.45 12.20 -0.51
CA ARG A 34 -4.99 13.32 0.34
C ARG A 34 -6.13 14.34 0.43
N ASP A 35 -6.38 14.79 1.65
CA ASP A 35 -7.32 15.86 1.97
C ASP A 35 -6.62 16.88 2.89
N GLU A 36 -7.21 18.06 3.06
CA GLU A 36 -6.75 19.07 4.02
C GLU A 36 -7.85 19.34 5.04
N ARG A 37 -7.51 19.14 6.32
CA ARG A 37 -8.41 19.37 7.45
C ARG A 37 -7.82 20.43 8.35
N ASP A 38 -8.55 21.54 8.50
CA ASP A 38 -8.17 22.64 9.39
C ASP A 38 -6.74 23.15 9.13
N GLY A 39 -6.34 23.18 7.84
CA GLY A 39 -4.99 23.58 7.41
C GLY A 39 -3.90 22.53 7.62
N THR A 40 -4.25 21.31 8.04
CA THR A 40 -3.32 20.19 8.20
C THR A 40 -3.59 19.09 7.17
N PRO A 41 -2.53 18.47 6.61
CA PRO A 41 -2.70 17.37 5.68
C PRO A 41 -3.30 16.14 6.38
N ALA A 42 -4.26 15.51 5.71
CA ALA A 42 -4.86 14.25 6.11
C ALA A 42 -4.90 13.28 4.92
N TRP A 43 -4.94 11.99 5.23
CA TRP A 43 -5.07 10.93 4.25
C TRP A 43 -6.25 10.06 4.64
N GLU A 44 -7.16 9.83 3.69
CA GLU A 44 -8.30 8.96 3.85
C GLU A 44 -8.07 7.67 3.08
N VAL A 45 -8.40 6.54 3.71
CA VAL A 45 -8.37 5.20 3.11
C VAL A 45 -9.74 4.58 3.23
N PHE A 46 -10.32 4.14 2.12
CA PHE A 46 -11.66 3.53 2.09
C PHE A 46 -11.87 2.67 0.85
N TRP A 47 -12.79 1.70 0.95
CA TRP A 47 -13.37 1.05 -0.21
C TRP A 47 -14.50 1.92 -0.74
N ARG A 48 -14.55 2.15 -2.05
CA ARG A 48 -15.64 2.89 -2.67
C ARG A 48 -16.43 1.98 -3.59
N GLU A 49 -17.74 1.94 -3.40
CA GLU A 49 -18.65 1.13 -4.20
C GLU A 49 -19.98 1.86 -4.36
N GLN A 50 -20.40 2.06 -5.61
CA GLN A 50 -21.63 2.76 -5.97
C GLN A 50 -21.76 4.14 -5.30
N GLY A 51 -20.64 4.87 -5.22
CA GLY A 51 -20.57 6.19 -4.59
C GLY A 51 -20.59 6.20 -3.06
N ASN A 52 -20.69 5.04 -2.39
CA ASN A 52 -20.59 4.93 -0.94
C ASN A 52 -19.16 4.62 -0.52
N ARG A 53 -18.76 5.12 0.65
CA ARG A 53 -17.45 4.84 1.26
C ARG A 53 -17.61 3.86 2.41
N TYR A 54 -16.90 2.74 2.34
CA TYR A 54 -16.89 1.67 3.32
C TYR A 54 -15.51 1.52 3.96
N ASP A 55 -15.49 0.95 5.16
CA ASP A 55 -14.26 0.67 5.93
C ASP A 55 -13.30 1.88 6.02
N TRP A 56 -13.90 3.06 6.12
CA TRP A 56 -13.23 4.35 6.08
C TRP A 56 -12.35 4.58 7.30
N ALA A 57 -11.11 4.98 7.04
CA ALA A 57 -10.13 5.37 8.04
C ALA A 57 -9.44 6.67 7.60
N ARG A 58 -9.06 7.48 8.60
CA ARG A 58 -8.37 8.76 8.38
C ARG A 58 -7.09 8.82 9.20
N PHE A 59 -6.05 9.37 8.59
CA PHE A 59 -4.72 9.48 9.19
C PHE A 59 -4.15 10.88 8.97
N SER A 60 -3.36 11.37 9.92
CA SER A 60 -2.60 12.63 9.81
C SER A 60 -1.18 12.42 9.28
N ASN A 61 -0.84 11.20 8.85
CA ASN A 61 0.48 10.84 8.37
C ASN A 61 0.36 9.92 7.14
N GLU A 62 0.98 10.34 6.04
CA GLU A 62 0.99 9.62 4.77
C GLU A 62 1.47 8.18 4.91
N GLN A 63 2.58 7.98 5.63
CA GLN A 63 3.23 6.69 5.75
C GLN A 63 2.34 5.69 6.51
N VAL A 64 1.65 6.17 7.56
CA VAL A 64 0.69 5.33 8.31
C VAL A 64 -0.49 4.93 7.42
N ALA A 65 -1.03 5.86 6.63
CA ALA A 65 -2.11 5.56 5.69
C ALA A 65 -1.68 4.52 4.63
N CYS A 66 -0.47 4.67 4.09
CA CYS A 66 0.09 3.72 3.12
C CYS A 66 0.29 2.33 3.72
N PHE A 67 0.83 2.23 4.94
CA PHE A 67 0.98 0.92 5.62
C PHE A 67 -0.35 0.28 5.96
N TYR A 68 -1.36 1.08 6.34
CA TYR A 68 -2.70 0.58 6.59
C TYR A 68 -3.33 -0.04 5.33
N LEU A 69 -3.28 0.68 4.20
CA LEU A 69 -3.75 0.17 2.91
C LEU A 69 -3.00 -1.10 2.50
N PHE A 70 -1.67 -1.04 2.57
CA PHE A 70 -0.80 -2.17 2.24
C PHE A 70 -1.17 -3.42 3.05
N GLY A 71 -1.17 -3.32 4.38
CA GLY A 71 -1.48 -4.44 5.26
C GLY A 71 -2.86 -5.03 5.00
N ARG A 72 -3.86 -4.19 4.74
CA ARG A 72 -5.23 -4.63 4.44
C ARG A 72 -5.30 -5.46 3.17
N LEU A 73 -4.64 -5.02 2.11
CA LEU A 73 -4.68 -5.71 0.81
C LEU A 73 -3.79 -6.95 0.79
N THR A 74 -2.62 -6.91 1.42
CA THR A 74 -1.72 -8.08 1.47
C THR A 74 -2.21 -9.18 2.40
N TRP A 75 -3.00 -8.85 3.43
CA TRP A 75 -3.61 -9.87 4.29
C TRP A 75 -4.52 -10.81 3.49
N THR A 76 -5.30 -10.28 2.56
CA THR A 76 -6.15 -11.10 1.68
C THR A 76 -5.34 -12.02 0.74
N GLN A 77 -4.14 -11.58 0.32
CA GLN A 77 -3.24 -12.39 -0.50
C GLN A 77 -2.55 -13.50 0.30
N ALA A 78 -2.21 -13.24 1.56
CA ALA A 78 -1.67 -14.25 2.47
C ALA A 78 -2.67 -15.40 2.68
N LEU A 79 -3.96 -15.09 2.83
CA LEU A 79 -5.01 -16.11 2.96
C LEU A 79 -5.24 -16.92 1.67
N ARG A 80 -4.88 -16.38 0.49
CA ARG A 80 -4.98 -17.06 -0.81
C ARG A 80 -3.73 -17.89 -1.16
N GLY A 81 -2.72 -17.92 -0.28
CA GLY A 81 -1.46 -18.65 -0.52
C GLY A 81 -0.53 -18.01 -1.57
N VAL A 82 -0.84 -16.79 -2.02
CA VAL A 82 -0.02 -16.03 -2.99
C VAL A 82 1.25 -15.48 -2.34
N VAL A 83 1.20 -15.21 -1.03
CA VAL A 83 2.37 -14.83 -0.22
C VAL A 83 2.91 -16.08 0.48
N GLY A 84 3.97 -16.67 -0.09
CA GLY A 84 4.74 -17.77 0.50
C GLY A 84 5.95 -17.28 1.30
N PRO A 85 6.65 -18.16 2.03
CA PRO A 85 7.90 -17.81 2.70
C PRO A 85 8.89 -17.22 1.69
N VAL A 86 9.50 -16.10 2.04
CA VAL A 86 10.59 -15.51 1.25
C VAL A 86 11.69 -16.56 1.19
N ASP A 87 11.99 -17.03 -0.02
CA ASP A 87 13.08 -17.96 -0.24
C ASP A 87 14.39 -17.19 -0.05
N VAL A 88 14.92 -17.21 1.17
CA VAL A 88 16.12 -16.44 1.58
C VAL A 88 17.35 -16.86 0.75
N ALA A 89 17.27 -18.00 0.06
CA ALA A 89 18.27 -18.50 -0.86
C ALA A 89 18.34 -17.74 -2.21
N ALA A 90 17.29 -16.99 -2.59
CA ALA A 90 17.22 -16.31 -3.90
C ALA A 90 17.78 -14.87 -3.91
N THR A 91 18.23 -14.34 -2.77
CA THR A 91 18.97 -13.07 -2.73
C THR A 91 20.47 -13.37 -2.86
N PRO A 92 21.15 -12.97 -3.95
CA PRO A 92 22.60 -13.03 -3.98
C PRO A 92 23.16 -12.18 -2.83
N PRO A 93 24.15 -12.66 -2.05
CA PRO A 93 24.80 -11.84 -1.05
C PRO A 93 25.66 -10.78 -1.75
N GLY A 94 25.03 -9.70 -2.23
CA GLY A 94 25.68 -8.50 -2.72
C GLY A 94 26.10 -7.60 -1.56
N GLY A 95 26.89 -8.14 -0.63
CA GLY A 95 27.61 -7.35 0.35
C GLY A 95 28.90 -6.84 -0.28
N THR A 96 29.01 -5.53 -0.43
CA THR A 96 30.18 -4.79 -0.92
C THR A 96 31.50 -5.35 -0.35
N PRO A 97 32.56 -5.58 -1.17
CA PRO A 97 33.85 -5.98 -0.64
C PRO A 97 34.41 -4.87 0.24
N ALA A 98 34.79 -5.21 1.48
CA ALA A 98 35.52 -4.31 2.36
C ALA A 98 36.84 -3.88 1.68
N GLN A 99 37.04 -2.57 1.54
CA GLN A 99 38.32 -2.00 1.12
C GLN A 99 39.40 -2.39 2.14
N ARG A 100 40.52 -2.88 1.62
CA ARG A 100 41.67 -3.33 2.39
C ARG A 100 42.71 -2.18 2.46
N PRO A 101 43.26 -1.84 3.64
CA PRO A 101 44.40 -0.92 3.74
C PRO A 101 45.71 -1.60 3.31
#